data_AF-A0AAJ1TC57-F1
#
_entry.id   AF-A0AAJ1TC57-F1
#
_cell.length_a   1.000
_cell.length_b   1.000
_cell.length_c   1.000
_cell.angle_alpha   90.00
_cell.angle_beta   90.00
_cell.angle_gamma   90.00
#
_symmetry.space_group_name_H-M   'P 1'
#
loop_
_entity.id
_entity.type
_entity.pdbx_description
1 polymer ?
#
loop_
_entity_poly.entity_id
_entity_poly.type
_entity_poly.pdbx_seq_one_letter_code
_entity_poly.pdbx_strand_id
1 'polypeptide(L)'
;MLIRKRILIPVLLLCLCIMSFSMVGHSFAASPYLSTKKQSYSTGEAIQINFNQGPGNAKDWIGIYRKGAANSPSLDWVYVNGSKTASSGATNGSVTLNGVLEAGTYEIRFFADDGYTKISPDISINVTNQKSPAQSSETVKIMSMNTWNGGANVANGLEKIVNAVRLSGADIVGFQEKAEPVTAIAKRLGWYYYQASHDGGVISKYPIVETFEFEGVGASAARVRLPSGQEVMVASAHLDYRVYSPYLAHFDKKSPKDIIANEERSRGVQTTNILNRLNPYLSANIPVFLLGDFNAPSHLDWVEATKNTHQGYVLDWPVSKKIEQAGMIDSYRAIHPDPAADPGNTWSPVYTYDHPWDTSYPKEPQDRIDFIYSKGRAQATDSKVFMVGSPRPYGQHQNNDWPTDHAAVVSSYTINP
;
A
#
# COMPACT_ATOMS: atom_id res chain seq x y z
N MET A 1 51.43 -56.37 -35.13
CA MET A 1 49.97 -56.54 -34.90
C MET A 1 49.42 -55.20 -34.40
N LEU A 2 48.25 -54.78 -34.89
CA LEU A 2 47.58 -53.46 -34.75
C LEU A 2 47.99 -52.28 -35.66
N ILE A 3 47.64 -52.46 -36.94
CA ILE A 3 46.80 -51.62 -37.82
C ILE A 3 46.48 -50.17 -37.35
N ARG A 4 46.95 -49.18 -38.11
CA ARG A 4 46.25 -47.91 -38.39
C ARG A 4 46.06 -47.79 -39.90
N LYS A 5 44.81 -47.86 -40.39
CA LYS A 5 44.45 -47.56 -41.78
C LYS A 5 43.78 -46.18 -41.83
N ARG A 6 44.40 -45.24 -42.55
CA ARG A 6 43.73 -44.09 -43.18
C ARG A 6 43.38 -44.52 -44.60
N ILE A 7 42.14 -44.32 -45.03
CA ILE A 7 41.75 -44.43 -46.43
C ILE A 7 41.12 -43.10 -46.83
N LEU A 8 41.68 -42.52 -47.88
CA LEU A 8 41.20 -41.32 -48.57
C LEU A 8 40.06 -41.66 -49.54
N ILE A 9 39.25 -40.63 -49.75
CA ILE A 9 38.03 -40.47 -50.55
C ILE A 9 38.26 -40.77 -52.05
N PRO A 10 37.19 -41.11 -52.80
CA PRO A 10 36.88 -40.23 -53.93
C PRO A 10 35.39 -39.82 -54.03
N VAL A 11 35.23 -38.62 -54.56
CA VAL A 11 34.02 -37.83 -54.78
C VAL A 11 33.21 -38.40 -55.95
N LEU A 12 31.88 -38.44 -55.82
CA LEU A 12 30.97 -38.60 -56.94
C LEU A 12 29.91 -37.49 -56.92
N LEU A 13 29.87 -36.70 -58.01
CA LEU A 13 28.87 -35.67 -58.31
C LEU A 13 27.47 -36.27 -58.37
N LEU A 14 26.47 -35.61 -57.78
CA LEU A 14 25.06 -35.90 -58.01
C LEU A 14 24.34 -34.63 -58.50
N CYS A 15 23.75 -34.74 -59.70
CA CYS A 15 22.95 -33.71 -60.36
C CYS A 15 21.72 -33.30 -59.55
N LEU A 16 21.50 -31.99 -59.46
CA LEU A 16 20.34 -31.36 -58.84
C LEU A 16 19.16 -31.34 -59.84
N CYS A 17 18.13 -32.15 -59.60
CA CYS A 17 16.81 -31.97 -60.22
C CYS A 17 15.93 -31.19 -59.23
N ILE A 18 15.67 -29.92 -59.51
CA ILE A 18 14.72 -29.12 -58.73
C ILE A 18 13.31 -29.52 -59.18
N MET A 19 12.63 -30.35 -58.39
CA MET A 19 11.17 -30.46 -58.46
C MET A 19 10.56 -29.37 -57.57
N SER A 20 9.95 -28.39 -58.21
CA SER A 20 9.12 -27.38 -57.55
C SER A 20 7.85 -28.05 -57.00
N PHE A 21 7.87 -28.39 -55.71
CA PHE A 21 6.65 -28.69 -54.96
C PHE A 21 5.98 -27.37 -54.57
N SER A 22 4.86 -27.04 -55.22
CA SER A 22 3.95 -26.02 -54.71
C SER A 22 3.32 -26.55 -53.42
N MET A 23 3.92 -26.23 -52.26
CA MET A 23 3.20 -26.35 -51.00
C MET A 23 2.08 -25.33 -51.01
N VAL A 24 0.85 -25.80 -51.21
CA VAL A 24 -0.33 -25.05 -50.78
C VAL A 24 -0.26 -24.99 -49.26
N GLY A 25 0.32 -23.91 -48.75
CA GLY A 25 0.21 -23.55 -47.34
C GLY A 25 -1.27 -23.33 -47.04
N HIS A 26 -1.94 -24.37 -46.56
CA HIS A 26 -3.21 -24.19 -45.88
C HIS A 26 -2.88 -23.44 -44.59
N SER A 27 -3.03 -22.12 -44.61
CA SER A 27 -3.13 -21.33 -43.39
C SER A 27 -4.33 -21.88 -42.63
N PHE A 28 -4.09 -22.69 -41.59
CA PHE A 28 -5.12 -22.95 -40.61
C PHE A 28 -5.45 -21.59 -39.99
N ALA A 29 -6.58 -21.01 -40.36
CA ALA A 29 -7.13 -19.88 -39.63
C ALA A 29 -7.27 -20.35 -38.18
N ALA A 30 -6.50 -19.74 -37.29
CA ALA A 30 -6.48 -20.13 -35.89
C ALA A 30 -7.88 -19.90 -35.31
N SER A 31 -8.42 -20.93 -34.64
CA SER A 31 -9.83 -20.94 -34.23
C SER A 31 -10.07 -20.07 -32.98
N PRO A 32 -11.21 -19.37 -32.88
CA PRO A 32 -11.53 -18.57 -31.70
C PRO A 32 -11.45 -19.40 -30.41
N TYR A 33 -10.89 -18.80 -29.36
CA TYR A 33 -10.85 -19.43 -28.05
C TYR A 33 -10.96 -18.41 -26.92
N LEU A 34 -11.43 -18.90 -25.77
CA LEU A 34 -11.54 -18.14 -24.54
C LEU A 34 -10.48 -18.63 -23.55
N SER A 35 -10.05 -17.77 -22.62
CA SER A 35 -9.30 -18.16 -21.42
C SER A 35 -9.70 -17.33 -20.20
N THR A 36 -9.42 -17.87 -19.01
CA THR A 36 -9.62 -17.20 -17.73
C THR A 36 -8.45 -17.48 -16.78
N LYS A 37 -8.17 -16.56 -15.87
CA LYS A 37 -7.14 -16.72 -14.83
C LYS A 37 -7.59 -17.60 -13.67
N LYS A 38 -8.91 -17.78 -13.47
CA LYS A 38 -9.50 -18.52 -12.34
C LYS A 38 -10.56 -19.50 -12.85
N GLN A 39 -10.65 -20.68 -12.24
CA GLN A 39 -11.69 -21.68 -12.53
C GLN A 39 -12.77 -21.75 -11.43
N SER A 40 -12.59 -21.03 -10.33
CA SER A 40 -13.56 -20.94 -9.23
C SER A 40 -13.73 -19.47 -8.81
N TYR A 41 -14.98 -19.08 -8.59
CA TYR A 41 -15.41 -17.73 -8.24
C TYR A 41 -16.40 -17.75 -7.06
N SER A 42 -16.47 -16.64 -6.34
CA SER A 42 -17.49 -16.42 -5.31
C SER A 42 -18.78 -15.89 -5.94
N THR A 43 -19.94 -16.15 -5.34
CA THR A 43 -21.19 -15.45 -5.71
C THR A 43 -20.97 -13.93 -5.69
N GLY A 44 -21.24 -13.27 -6.81
CA GLY A 44 -21.08 -11.81 -7.00
C GLY A 44 -19.66 -11.34 -7.35
N GLU A 45 -18.67 -12.24 -7.43
CA GLU A 45 -17.34 -11.90 -7.96
C GLU A 45 -17.41 -11.68 -9.47
N ALA A 46 -16.81 -10.58 -9.95
CA ALA A 46 -16.75 -10.28 -11.38
C ALA A 46 -15.83 -11.28 -12.11
N ILE A 47 -16.29 -11.78 -13.26
CA ILE A 47 -15.60 -12.81 -14.04
C ILE A 47 -14.93 -12.17 -15.25
N GLN A 48 -13.61 -12.03 -15.20
CA GLN A 48 -12.79 -11.55 -16.33
C GLN A 48 -12.46 -12.69 -17.30
N ILE A 49 -12.78 -12.50 -18.58
CA ILE A 49 -12.55 -13.47 -19.66
C ILE A 49 -11.73 -12.83 -20.76
N ASN A 50 -10.71 -13.54 -21.23
CA ASN A 50 -9.96 -13.16 -22.41
C ASN A 50 -10.49 -13.92 -23.61
N PHE A 51 -10.69 -13.23 -24.73
CA PHE A 51 -11.04 -13.83 -26.01
C PHE A 51 -9.92 -13.56 -27.01
N ASN A 52 -9.66 -14.54 -27.86
CA ASN A 52 -8.61 -14.46 -28.86
C ASN A 52 -9.11 -15.06 -30.17
N GLN A 53 -8.60 -14.51 -31.28
CA GLN A 53 -8.87 -14.96 -32.64
C GLN A 53 -10.36 -15.01 -32.98
N GLY A 54 -11.16 -14.13 -32.36
CA GLY A 54 -12.58 -13.94 -32.68
C GLY A 54 -12.78 -13.32 -34.07
N PRO A 55 -13.97 -13.43 -34.66
CA PRO A 55 -14.29 -12.89 -36.00
C PRO A 55 -14.10 -11.37 -36.10
N GLY A 56 -14.30 -10.64 -34.99
CA GLY A 56 -14.08 -9.20 -34.92
C GLY A 56 -15.31 -8.38 -35.33
N ASN A 57 -16.51 -8.96 -35.30
CA ASN A 57 -17.74 -8.19 -35.51
C ASN A 57 -18.07 -7.39 -34.25
N ALA A 58 -18.72 -6.24 -34.41
CA ALA A 58 -19.16 -5.42 -33.27
C ALA A 58 -20.21 -6.13 -32.39
N LYS A 59 -20.88 -7.13 -32.97
CA LYS A 59 -21.92 -7.94 -32.36
C LYS A 59 -21.45 -9.33 -31.92
N ASP A 60 -20.15 -9.60 -31.95
CA ASP A 60 -19.61 -10.80 -31.30
C ASP A 60 -19.78 -10.66 -29.79
N TRP A 61 -20.19 -11.72 -29.10
CA TRP A 61 -20.58 -11.64 -27.70
C TRP A 61 -20.26 -12.89 -26.91
N ILE A 62 -20.00 -12.68 -25.61
CA ILE A 62 -19.65 -13.72 -24.64
C ILE A 62 -20.76 -13.78 -23.61
N GLY A 63 -21.27 -14.98 -23.34
CA GLY A 63 -22.34 -15.23 -22.38
C GLY A 63 -21.99 -16.31 -21.37
N ILE A 64 -22.62 -16.26 -20.21
CA ILE A 64 -22.50 -17.28 -19.15
C ILE A 64 -23.84 -18.01 -18.93
N TYR A 65 -23.75 -19.33 -18.76
CA TYR A 65 -24.86 -20.26 -18.68
C TYR A 65 -24.63 -21.26 -17.56
N ARG A 66 -25.69 -21.82 -16.97
CA ARG A 66 -25.53 -23.05 -16.17
C ARG A 66 -24.97 -24.16 -17.06
N LYS A 67 -24.09 -25.00 -16.51
CA LYS A 67 -23.52 -26.14 -17.22
C LYS A 67 -24.62 -27.00 -17.87
N GLY A 68 -24.50 -27.23 -19.18
CA GLY A 68 -25.46 -28.03 -19.94
C GLY A 68 -26.76 -27.32 -20.33
N ALA A 69 -26.94 -26.04 -20.01
CA ALA A 69 -28.12 -25.28 -20.43
C ALA A 69 -28.11 -24.98 -21.94
N ALA A 70 -29.28 -24.71 -22.52
CA ALA A 70 -29.40 -24.22 -23.90
C ALA A 70 -28.67 -22.89 -24.11
N ASN A 71 -28.40 -22.50 -25.37
CA ASN A 71 -27.70 -21.25 -25.69
C ASN A 71 -28.57 -19.99 -25.48
N SER A 72 -29.83 -20.11 -25.04
CA SER A 72 -30.69 -18.97 -24.74
C SER A 72 -31.75 -19.34 -23.68
N PRO A 73 -32.06 -18.46 -22.71
CA PRO A 73 -31.38 -17.19 -22.42
C PRO A 73 -30.04 -17.37 -21.68
N SER A 74 -29.13 -16.40 -21.82
CA SER A 74 -27.92 -16.30 -20.98
C SER A 74 -28.26 -15.71 -19.61
N LEU A 75 -27.42 -16.01 -18.61
CA LEU A 75 -27.55 -15.46 -17.25
C LEU A 75 -26.91 -14.07 -17.14
N ASP A 76 -25.80 -13.88 -17.84
CA ASP A 76 -25.19 -12.58 -18.13
C ASP A 76 -24.43 -12.69 -19.46
N TRP A 77 -24.17 -11.55 -20.09
CA TRP A 77 -23.48 -11.49 -21.39
C TRP A 77 -22.93 -10.11 -21.69
N VAL A 78 -21.93 -9.99 -22.55
CA VAL A 78 -21.46 -8.69 -23.06
C VAL A 78 -20.97 -8.88 -24.50
N TYR A 79 -21.06 -7.83 -25.32
CA TYR A 79 -20.34 -7.79 -26.58
C TYR A 79 -18.83 -7.75 -26.33
N VAL A 80 -18.01 -8.07 -27.33
CA VAL A 80 -16.55 -8.04 -27.24
C VAL A 80 -15.96 -6.67 -26.89
N ASN A 81 -16.74 -5.59 -27.03
CA ASN A 81 -16.38 -4.25 -26.54
C ASN A 81 -16.61 -4.07 -25.02
N GLY A 82 -17.08 -5.10 -24.31
CA GLY A 82 -17.32 -5.08 -22.86
C GLY A 82 -18.65 -4.45 -22.43
N SER A 83 -19.57 -4.17 -23.36
CA SER A 83 -20.85 -3.51 -23.06
C SER A 83 -22.06 -4.28 -23.58
N LYS A 84 -23.27 -3.80 -23.24
CA LYS A 84 -24.54 -4.33 -23.75
C LYS A 84 -24.97 -3.67 -25.07
N THR A 85 -24.15 -2.80 -25.64
CA THR A 85 -24.40 -2.08 -26.90
C THR A 85 -23.28 -2.36 -27.88
N ALA A 86 -23.59 -2.95 -29.03
CA ALA A 86 -22.59 -3.23 -30.06
C ALA A 86 -22.11 -1.91 -30.69
N SER A 87 -20.86 -1.51 -30.43
CA SER A 87 -20.27 -0.28 -30.99
C SER A 87 -18.96 -0.51 -31.73
N SER A 88 -18.17 -1.50 -31.32
CA SER A 88 -16.90 -1.84 -31.96
C SER A 88 -16.62 -3.34 -31.84
N GLY A 89 -16.04 -3.92 -32.88
CA GLY A 89 -15.61 -5.31 -32.90
C GLY A 89 -14.14 -5.45 -32.52
N ALA A 90 -13.77 -6.63 -32.01
CA ALA A 90 -12.39 -6.94 -31.66
C ALA A 90 -12.12 -8.43 -31.89
N THR A 91 -10.95 -8.75 -32.45
CA THR A 91 -10.53 -10.14 -32.64
C THR A 91 -9.86 -10.70 -31.38
N ASN A 92 -9.28 -9.85 -30.55
CA ASN A 92 -8.65 -10.22 -29.28
C ASN A 92 -8.94 -9.15 -28.23
N GLY A 93 -9.05 -9.55 -26.97
CA GLY A 93 -9.29 -8.63 -25.87
C GLY A 93 -9.74 -9.32 -24.60
N SER A 94 -10.28 -8.54 -23.68
CA SER A 94 -10.83 -9.03 -22.42
C SER A 94 -12.15 -8.33 -22.10
N VAL A 95 -13.10 -9.09 -21.55
CA VAL A 95 -14.38 -8.59 -21.08
C VAL A 95 -14.65 -9.04 -19.65
N THR A 96 -15.57 -8.36 -18.96
CA THR A 96 -15.98 -8.70 -17.60
C THR A 96 -17.48 -8.96 -17.56
N LEU A 97 -17.87 -10.10 -16.99
CA LEU A 97 -19.25 -10.43 -16.65
C LEU A 97 -19.47 -10.11 -15.16
N ASN A 98 -20.57 -9.42 -14.86
CA ASN A 98 -20.88 -8.91 -13.52
C ASN A 98 -22.19 -9.48 -12.96
N GLY A 99 -22.81 -10.43 -13.66
CA GLY A 99 -24.02 -11.10 -13.19
C GLY A 99 -23.85 -11.76 -11.82
N VAL A 100 -24.85 -11.60 -10.96
CA VAL A 100 -24.89 -12.30 -9.67
C VAL A 100 -25.34 -13.73 -9.91
N LEU A 101 -24.41 -14.67 -9.77
CA LEU A 101 -24.63 -16.09 -10.00
C LEU A 101 -24.76 -16.84 -8.68
N GLU A 102 -25.77 -17.70 -8.59
CA GLU A 102 -25.88 -18.68 -7.52
C GLU A 102 -24.69 -19.66 -7.54
N ALA A 103 -24.50 -20.43 -6.47
CA ALA A 103 -23.53 -21.52 -6.50
C ALA A 103 -23.91 -22.60 -7.53
N GLY A 104 -22.91 -23.08 -8.26
CA GLY A 104 -23.07 -24.10 -9.27
C GLY A 104 -21.91 -24.13 -10.26
N THR A 105 -21.99 -25.01 -11.24
CA THR A 105 -21.04 -25.06 -12.35
C THR A 105 -21.64 -24.36 -13.56
N TYR A 106 -20.81 -23.55 -14.23
CA TYR A 106 -21.20 -22.68 -15.33
C TYR A 106 -20.31 -22.89 -16.54
N GLU A 107 -20.85 -22.56 -17.72
CA GLU A 107 -20.15 -22.57 -18.99
C GLU A 107 -20.15 -21.16 -19.59
N ILE A 108 -18.98 -20.71 -20.00
CA ILE A 108 -18.79 -19.45 -20.73
C ILE A 108 -18.62 -19.78 -22.20
N ARG A 109 -19.43 -19.12 -23.03
CA ARG A 109 -19.58 -19.44 -24.45
C ARG A 109 -19.36 -18.19 -25.29
N PHE A 110 -18.71 -18.35 -26.43
CA PHE A 110 -18.45 -17.29 -27.40
C PHE A 110 -19.32 -17.48 -28.64
N PHE A 111 -19.94 -16.38 -29.10
CA PHE A 111 -20.85 -16.35 -30.23
C PHE A 111 -20.49 -15.20 -31.17
N ALA A 112 -20.86 -15.35 -32.45
CA ALA A 112 -20.65 -14.34 -33.48
C ALA A 112 -21.95 -13.63 -33.85
N ASP A 113 -21.86 -12.33 -34.09
CA ASP A 113 -22.88 -11.50 -34.76
C ASP A 113 -24.34 -11.72 -34.31
N ASP A 114 -24.62 -11.55 -33.01
CA ASP A 114 -25.94 -11.81 -32.38
C ASP A 114 -26.49 -13.24 -32.54
N GLY A 115 -25.72 -14.14 -33.16
CA GLY A 115 -26.06 -15.54 -33.32
C GLY A 115 -25.90 -16.34 -32.03
N TYR A 116 -26.42 -17.56 -32.04
CA TYR A 116 -26.39 -18.50 -30.90
C TYR A 116 -25.64 -19.79 -31.22
N THR A 117 -24.89 -19.81 -32.33
CA THR A 117 -23.96 -20.90 -32.67
C THR A 117 -22.61 -20.63 -32.03
N LYS A 118 -22.11 -21.58 -31.24
CA LYS A 118 -20.83 -21.44 -30.53
C LYS A 118 -19.67 -21.43 -31.52
N ILE A 119 -18.75 -20.47 -31.36
CA ILE A 119 -17.57 -20.32 -32.23
C ILE A 119 -16.26 -20.73 -31.54
N SER A 120 -16.31 -21.10 -30.26
CA SER A 120 -15.18 -21.62 -29.49
C SER A 120 -15.61 -22.79 -28.59
N PRO A 121 -14.66 -23.58 -28.07
CA PRO A 121 -14.89 -24.43 -26.90
C PRO A 121 -15.36 -23.60 -25.69
N ASP A 122 -16.14 -24.24 -24.82
CA ASP A 122 -16.69 -23.63 -23.61
C ASP A 122 -15.63 -23.62 -22.50
N ILE A 123 -15.62 -22.58 -21.66
CA ILE A 123 -14.88 -22.62 -20.39
C ILE A 123 -15.83 -23.05 -19.29
N SER A 124 -15.49 -24.11 -18.56
CA SER A 124 -16.17 -24.48 -17.32
C SER A 124 -15.59 -23.71 -16.13
N ILE A 125 -16.45 -23.09 -15.32
CA ILE A 125 -16.10 -22.48 -14.04
C ILE A 125 -17.04 -22.97 -12.94
N ASN A 126 -16.61 -22.87 -11.69
CA ASN A 126 -17.48 -23.08 -10.53
C ASN A 126 -17.74 -21.75 -9.81
N VAL A 127 -19.00 -21.48 -9.51
CA VAL A 127 -19.39 -20.46 -8.54
C VAL A 127 -19.74 -21.17 -7.25
N THR A 128 -19.20 -20.69 -6.14
CA THR A 128 -19.44 -21.28 -4.83
C THR A 128 -20.12 -20.28 -3.92
N ASN A 129 -20.98 -20.76 -3.01
CA ASN A 129 -21.54 -19.97 -1.91
C ASN A 129 -20.46 -19.55 -0.90
N GLN A 130 -19.20 -19.91 -1.15
CA GLN A 130 -18.07 -19.34 -0.47
C GLN A 130 -17.95 -17.91 -0.99
N LYS A 131 -18.35 -16.92 -0.16
CA LYS A 131 -17.56 -15.68 -0.08
C LYS A 131 -16.10 -16.13 -0.10
N SER A 132 -15.25 -15.60 -1.00
CA SER A 132 -13.78 -15.67 -0.91
C SER A 132 -13.40 -15.84 0.56
N PRO A 133 -12.69 -16.93 0.93
CA PRO A 133 -12.73 -17.52 2.27
C PRO A 133 -12.90 -16.40 3.27
N ALA A 134 -14.12 -16.29 3.85
CA ALA A 134 -14.58 -15.07 4.51
C ALA A 134 -13.40 -14.47 5.28
N GLN A 135 -12.83 -13.36 4.79
CA GLN A 135 -11.54 -12.87 5.26
C GLN A 135 -11.65 -12.77 6.77
N SER A 136 -11.06 -13.73 7.50
CA SER A 136 -11.22 -13.74 8.94
C SER A 136 -10.61 -12.45 9.43
N SER A 137 -11.24 -11.79 10.40
CA SER A 137 -10.61 -10.64 11.00
C SER A 137 -9.21 -11.05 11.47
N GLU A 138 -8.22 -10.27 11.09
CA GLU A 138 -6.83 -10.56 11.45
C GLU A 138 -6.22 -9.37 12.17
N THR A 139 -5.29 -9.66 13.06
CA THR A 139 -4.59 -8.62 13.80
C THR A 139 -3.30 -8.25 13.10
N VAL A 140 -3.05 -6.96 12.99
CA VAL A 140 -1.76 -6.43 12.52
C VAL A 140 -1.28 -5.36 13.49
N LYS A 141 0.00 -5.40 13.85
CA LYS A 141 0.65 -4.36 14.64
C LYS A 141 1.51 -3.49 13.74
N ILE A 142 1.31 -2.18 13.80
CA ILE A 142 1.97 -1.19 12.94
C ILE A 142 2.78 -0.24 13.80
N MET A 143 3.97 0.13 13.34
CA MET A 143 4.86 1.07 14.01
C MET A 143 5.25 2.22 13.08
N SER A 144 5.27 3.44 13.62
CA SER A 144 5.91 4.61 13.00
C SER A 144 7.19 4.94 13.76
N MET A 145 8.29 5.22 13.04
CA MET A 145 9.58 5.52 13.66
C MET A 145 10.45 6.44 12.79
N ASN A 146 10.62 7.69 13.23
CA ASN A 146 11.74 8.51 12.79
C ASN A 146 13.05 7.90 13.32
N THR A 147 14.02 7.70 12.43
CA THR A 147 15.26 6.98 12.72
C THR A 147 16.42 7.87 13.17
N TRP A 148 16.28 9.19 13.20
CA TRP A 148 17.34 10.15 13.53
C TRP A 148 18.64 9.92 12.75
N ASN A 149 18.61 10.25 11.46
CA ASN A 149 19.67 9.97 10.50
C ASN A 149 20.08 8.48 10.46
N GLY A 150 19.11 7.56 10.50
CA GLY A 150 19.39 6.12 10.53
C GLY A 150 20.12 5.63 11.79
N GLY A 151 19.95 6.33 12.91
CA GLY A 151 20.54 6.02 14.21
C GLY A 151 22.00 6.48 14.34
N ALA A 152 22.49 7.35 13.44
CA ALA A 152 23.89 7.76 13.41
C ALA A 152 24.35 8.51 14.69
N ASN A 153 23.40 9.10 15.42
CA ASN A 153 23.68 9.90 16.63
C ASN A 153 23.82 9.04 17.91
N VAL A 154 23.57 7.73 17.83
CA VAL A 154 23.71 6.80 18.97
C VAL A 154 24.66 5.66 18.59
N ALA A 155 25.54 5.28 19.53
CA ALA A 155 26.47 4.18 19.35
C ALA A 155 25.70 2.88 19.05
N ASN A 156 26.08 2.22 17.94
CA ASN A 156 25.40 1.05 17.39
C ASN A 156 23.91 1.28 17.06
N GLY A 157 23.54 2.52 16.68
CA GLY A 157 22.16 2.93 16.47
C GLY A 157 21.37 2.05 15.49
N LEU A 158 21.97 1.64 14.36
CA LEU A 158 21.30 0.75 13.40
C LEU A 158 20.88 -0.59 14.05
N GLU A 159 21.75 -1.22 14.84
CA GLU A 159 21.42 -2.48 15.53
C GLU A 159 20.39 -2.26 16.64
N LYS A 160 20.44 -1.11 17.30
CA LYS A 160 19.42 -0.71 18.29
C LYS A 160 18.06 -0.45 17.63
N ILE A 161 18.01 0.10 16.41
CA ILE A 161 16.75 0.24 15.65
C ILE A 161 16.20 -1.15 15.32
N VAL A 162 17.04 -2.07 14.83
CA VAL A 162 16.64 -3.46 14.59
C VAL A 162 16.08 -4.11 15.86
N ASN A 163 16.73 -3.88 17.01
CA ASN A 163 16.26 -4.39 18.29
C ASN A 163 14.93 -3.74 18.74
N ALA A 164 14.78 -2.43 18.56
CA ALA A 164 13.54 -1.71 18.85
C ALA A 164 12.36 -2.26 18.02
N VAL A 165 12.57 -2.54 16.73
CA VAL A 165 11.55 -3.18 15.86
C VAL A 165 11.17 -4.58 16.37
N ARG A 166 12.15 -5.38 16.82
CA ARG A 166 11.85 -6.70 17.41
C ARG A 166 11.04 -6.58 18.70
N LEU A 167 11.46 -5.69 19.59
CA LEU A 167 10.86 -5.51 20.92
C LEU A 167 9.47 -4.85 20.86
N SER A 168 9.18 -4.03 19.86
CA SER A 168 7.84 -3.46 19.66
C SER A 168 6.80 -4.53 19.33
N GLY A 169 7.26 -5.65 18.75
CA GLY A 169 6.43 -6.72 18.24
C GLY A 169 5.62 -6.32 17.01
N ALA A 170 5.96 -5.22 16.34
CA ALA A 170 5.31 -4.77 15.12
C ALA A 170 5.42 -5.83 14.01
N ASP A 171 4.48 -5.80 13.07
CA ASP A 171 4.46 -6.62 11.86
C ASP A 171 4.82 -5.80 10.63
N ILE A 172 4.46 -4.51 10.64
CA ILE A 172 4.78 -3.53 9.60
C ILE A 172 5.35 -2.29 10.29
N VAL A 173 6.43 -1.73 9.75
CA VAL A 173 7.05 -0.49 10.25
C VAL A 173 7.24 0.48 9.10
N GLY A 174 6.80 1.72 9.28
CA GLY A 174 7.17 2.83 8.41
C GLY A 174 8.23 3.71 9.07
N PHE A 175 9.30 3.99 8.33
CA PHE A 175 10.43 4.78 8.79
C PHE A 175 10.46 6.16 8.17
N GLN A 176 11.08 7.10 8.89
CA GLN A 176 11.39 8.46 8.46
C GLN A 176 12.86 8.80 8.78
N GLU A 177 13.36 9.87 8.15
CA GLU A 177 14.70 10.44 8.30
C GLU A 177 15.85 9.55 7.81
N LYS A 178 15.96 9.46 6.47
CA LYS A 178 16.88 8.69 5.61
C LYS A 178 16.28 7.39 5.09
N ALA A 179 16.43 7.16 3.78
CA ALA A 179 16.02 5.91 3.13
C ALA A 179 16.98 4.75 3.39
N GLU A 180 18.29 4.99 3.29
CA GLU A 180 19.37 4.00 3.39
C GLU A 180 19.29 2.98 4.53
N PRO A 181 18.92 3.33 5.78
CA PRO A 181 18.82 2.34 6.86
C PRO A 181 17.73 1.27 6.62
N VAL A 182 16.69 1.54 5.83
CA VAL A 182 15.52 0.65 5.67
C VAL A 182 15.92 -0.73 5.15
N THR A 183 16.69 -0.79 4.05
CA THR A 183 17.16 -2.06 3.50
C THR A 183 18.05 -2.81 4.49
N ALA A 184 18.90 -2.09 5.22
CA ALA A 184 19.84 -2.67 6.17
C ALA A 184 19.15 -3.27 7.39
N ILE A 185 18.08 -2.62 7.88
CA ILE A 185 17.23 -3.12 8.97
C ILE A 185 16.46 -4.36 8.51
N ALA A 186 15.79 -4.29 7.37
CA ALA A 186 14.97 -5.38 6.85
C ALA A 186 15.77 -6.67 6.63
N LYS A 187 16.97 -6.57 6.06
CA LYS A 187 17.85 -7.73 5.83
C LYS A 187 18.24 -8.45 7.13
N ARG A 188 18.45 -7.71 8.23
CA ARG A 188 18.76 -8.28 9.55
C ARG A 188 17.56 -8.93 10.23
N LEU A 189 16.35 -8.48 9.88
CA LEU A 189 15.11 -9.04 10.37
C LEU A 189 14.61 -10.21 9.50
N GLY A 190 15.09 -10.32 8.25
CA GLY A 190 14.57 -11.25 7.26
C GLY A 190 13.19 -10.82 6.73
N TRP A 191 12.93 -9.52 6.65
CA TRP A 191 11.61 -8.96 6.30
C TRP A 191 11.60 -8.42 4.87
N TYR A 192 10.39 -8.28 4.30
CA TYR A 192 10.17 -7.56 3.06
C TYR A 192 10.39 -6.07 3.30
N TYR A 193 10.86 -5.36 2.27
CA TYR A 193 11.13 -3.94 2.37
C TYR A 193 10.85 -3.19 1.09
N TYR A 194 10.46 -1.94 1.27
CA TYR A 194 10.48 -0.89 0.29
C TYR A 194 11.27 0.26 0.87
N GLN A 195 12.41 0.55 0.24
CA GLN A 195 13.22 1.73 0.54
C GLN A 195 12.85 2.81 -0.48
N ALA A 196 12.39 3.96 0.01
CA ALA A 196 12.06 5.10 -0.85
C ALA A 196 13.33 5.72 -1.45
N SER A 197 13.18 6.55 -2.47
CA SER A 197 14.33 7.18 -3.14
C SER A 197 15.03 8.26 -2.31
N HIS A 198 14.30 8.90 -1.38
CA HIS A 198 14.79 10.04 -0.64
C HIS A 198 14.72 9.85 0.86
N ASP A 199 13.56 9.41 1.37
CA ASP A 199 13.31 9.42 2.79
C ASP A 199 12.46 8.24 3.27
N GLY A 200 13.01 7.55 4.26
CA GLY A 200 12.34 6.43 4.90
C GLY A 200 11.96 5.29 3.98
N GLY A 201 10.85 4.66 4.30
CA GLY A 201 10.34 3.49 3.61
C GLY A 201 9.48 2.62 4.52
N VAL A 202 9.12 1.44 4.05
CA VAL A 202 8.28 0.49 4.77
C VAL A 202 8.97 -0.87 4.82
N ILE A 203 9.00 -1.50 5.99
CA ILE A 203 9.35 -2.91 6.14
C ILE A 203 8.14 -3.70 6.64
N SER A 204 8.06 -4.97 6.30
CA SER A 204 6.93 -5.81 6.64
C SER A 204 7.35 -7.28 6.79
N LYS A 205 6.81 -7.97 7.80
CA LYS A 205 6.87 -9.44 7.89
C LYS A 205 6.18 -10.12 6.70
N TYR A 206 5.20 -9.43 6.11
CA TYR A 206 4.37 -9.95 5.02
C TYR A 206 4.76 -9.34 3.66
N PRO A 207 4.46 -10.02 2.53
CA PRO A 207 4.86 -9.56 1.21
C PRO A 207 4.39 -8.13 0.88
N ILE A 208 5.32 -7.30 0.44
CA ILE A 208 5.01 -6.03 -0.24
C ILE A 208 4.72 -6.35 -1.70
N VAL A 209 3.51 -6.04 -2.15
CA VAL A 209 2.99 -6.41 -3.47
C VAL A 209 2.93 -5.24 -4.45
N GLU A 210 3.02 -4.01 -3.96
CA GLU A 210 3.11 -2.79 -4.76
C GLU A 210 3.76 -1.67 -3.93
N THR A 211 4.46 -0.75 -4.58
CA THR A 211 5.17 0.37 -3.94
C THR A 211 4.86 1.66 -4.69
N PHE A 212 4.76 2.76 -3.96
CA PHE A 212 4.40 4.07 -4.50
C PHE A 212 5.37 5.12 -3.95
N GLU A 213 6.04 5.81 -4.87
CA GLU A 213 6.81 7.00 -4.54
C GLU A 213 5.90 8.22 -4.74
N PHE A 214 5.69 9.04 -3.70
CA PHE A 214 5.00 10.31 -3.85
C PHE A 214 6.04 11.42 -3.98
N GLU A 215 6.68 11.47 -5.15
CA GLU A 215 7.72 12.46 -5.46
C GLU A 215 7.27 13.89 -5.12
N GLY A 216 8.09 14.60 -4.35
CA GLY A 216 7.85 15.99 -3.95
C GLY A 216 6.75 16.20 -2.90
N VAL A 217 6.20 15.13 -2.32
CA VAL A 217 5.05 15.19 -1.41
C VAL A 217 5.41 14.85 0.05
N GLY A 218 6.63 14.38 0.31
CA GLY A 218 7.12 14.07 1.66
C GLY A 218 6.52 12.77 2.22
N ALA A 219 6.15 11.82 1.36
CA ALA A 219 5.70 10.51 1.77
C ALA A 219 5.98 9.45 0.71
N SER A 220 6.01 8.20 1.14
CA SER A 220 6.06 7.03 0.27
C SER A 220 5.14 5.94 0.81
N ALA A 221 4.67 5.02 -0.03
CA ALA A 221 3.70 4.02 0.39
C ALA A 221 3.99 2.63 -0.16
N ALA A 222 3.49 1.61 0.55
CA ALA A 222 3.54 0.22 0.13
C ALA A 222 2.19 -0.46 0.34
N ARG A 223 1.79 -1.31 -0.61
CA ARG A 223 0.69 -2.24 -0.42
C ARG A 223 1.24 -3.56 0.11
N VAL A 224 0.75 -3.98 1.28
CA VAL A 224 1.19 -5.19 1.97
C VAL A 224 0.06 -6.21 1.93
N ARG A 225 0.37 -7.46 1.55
CA ARG A 225 -0.57 -8.57 1.59
C ARG A 225 -0.40 -9.35 2.89
N LEU A 226 -1.41 -9.32 3.74
CA LEU A 226 -1.47 -10.00 5.02
C LEU A 226 -1.73 -11.52 4.88
N PRO A 227 -1.51 -12.33 5.92
CA PRO A 227 -1.70 -13.79 5.87
C PRO A 227 -3.10 -14.23 5.47
N SER A 228 -4.15 -13.48 5.85
CA SER A 228 -5.52 -13.78 5.42
C SER A 228 -5.76 -13.59 3.91
N GLY A 229 -4.79 -13.00 3.19
CA GLY A 229 -4.92 -12.56 1.81
C GLY A 229 -5.49 -11.14 1.66
N GLN A 230 -5.85 -10.48 2.76
CA GLN A 230 -6.19 -9.05 2.77
C GLN A 230 -4.99 -8.20 2.36
N GLU A 231 -5.26 -7.07 1.71
CA GLU A 231 -4.24 -6.09 1.38
C GLU A 231 -4.49 -4.81 2.14
N VAL A 232 -3.42 -4.22 2.66
CA VAL A 232 -3.43 -2.94 3.37
C VAL A 232 -2.49 -1.96 2.69
N MET A 233 -2.86 -0.69 2.67
CA MET A 233 -2.00 0.41 2.22
C MET A 233 -1.30 1.03 3.44
N VAL A 234 0.01 1.19 3.38
CA VAL A 234 0.81 1.80 4.44
C VAL A 234 1.64 2.91 3.84
N ALA A 235 1.29 4.16 4.17
CA ALA A 235 2.00 5.36 3.75
C ALA A 235 2.81 5.94 4.91
N SER A 236 4.12 6.10 4.71
CA SER A 236 5.06 6.72 5.64
C SER A 236 5.32 8.16 5.20
N ALA A 237 4.99 9.13 6.04
CA ALA A 237 5.16 10.56 5.80
C ALA A 237 6.27 11.15 6.67
N HIS A 238 7.01 12.11 6.12
CA HIS A 238 7.92 12.96 6.86
C HIS A 238 7.75 14.39 6.34
N LEU A 239 7.02 15.20 7.11
CA LEU A 239 6.69 16.56 6.70
C LEU A 239 7.80 17.54 7.06
N ASP A 240 7.79 18.71 6.42
CA ASP A 240 8.85 19.71 6.58
C ASP A 240 8.99 20.14 8.06
N TYR A 241 10.20 20.04 8.60
CA TYR A 241 10.52 20.37 10.00
C TYR A 241 10.76 21.87 10.22
N ARG A 242 10.96 22.63 9.13
CA ARG A 242 11.34 24.04 9.21
C ARG A 242 10.20 24.90 9.78
N VAL A 243 10.59 25.93 10.51
CA VAL A 243 9.69 26.88 11.18
C VAL A 243 8.63 26.12 11.99
N TYR A 244 9.08 25.44 13.04
CA TYR A 244 8.21 24.66 13.91
C TYR A 244 7.23 25.57 14.65
N SER A 245 5.95 25.45 14.33
CA SER A 245 4.91 26.38 14.76
C SER A 245 4.68 26.46 16.27
N PRO A 246 4.93 25.40 17.07
CA PRO A 246 4.92 25.53 18.54
C PRO A 246 5.90 26.57 19.07
N TYR A 247 7.06 26.80 18.43
CA TYR A 247 7.95 27.90 18.82
C TYR A 247 7.31 29.29 18.59
N LEU A 248 6.54 29.45 17.51
CA LEU A 248 5.82 30.69 17.21
C LEU A 248 4.76 31.01 18.28
N ALA A 249 4.13 29.97 18.85
CA ALA A 249 3.20 30.10 19.97
C ALA A 249 3.94 30.34 21.30
N HIS A 250 4.98 29.54 21.58
CA HIS A 250 5.62 29.50 22.88
C HIS A 250 6.50 30.72 23.14
N PHE A 251 7.22 31.19 22.14
CA PHE A 251 8.27 32.19 22.31
C PHE A 251 7.98 33.49 21.56
N ASP A 252 7.54 33.39 20.30
CA ASP A 252 7.27 34.58 19.49
C ASP A 252 5.89 35.21 19.77
N LYS A 253 5.04 34.50 20.53
CA LYS A 253 3.68 34.90 20.92
C LYS A 253 2.84 35.37 19.73
N LYS A 254 2.97 34.68 18.59
CA LYS A 254 2.21 34.98 17.37
C LYS A 254 0.71 34.79 17.58
N SER A 255 -0.09 35.48 16.76
CA SER A 255 -1.54 35.28 16.77
C SER A 255 -1.88 33.86 16.25
N PRO A 256 -3.00 33.24 16.70
CA PRO A 256 -3.46 31.98 16.13
C PRO A 256 -3.53 31.99 14.59
N LYS A 257 -3.98 33.10 14.01
CA LYS A 257 -4.04 33.28 12.56
C LYS A 257 -2.67 33.13 11.88
N ASP A 258 -1.63 33.74 12.44
CA ASP A 258 -0.29 33.69 11.86
C ASP A 258 0.36 32.31 12.01
N ILE A 259 0.10 31.63 13.13
CA ILE A 259 0.57 30.27 13.38
C ILE A 259 -0.08 29.30 12.37
N ILE A 260 -1.40 29.38 12.20
CA ILE A 260 -2.14 28.58 11.22
C ILE A 260 -1.67 28.88 9.80
N ALA A 261 -1.41 30.15 9.47
CA ALA A 261 -0.88 30.53 8.16
C ALA A 261 0.56 30.03 7.93
N ASN A 262 1.36 29.79 8.97
CA ASN A 262 2.66 29.14 8.85
C ASN A 262 2.50 27.66 8.48
N GLU A 263 1.64 26.94 9.20
CA GLU A 263 1.33 25.53 8.90
C GLU A 263 0.80 25.32 7.49
N GLU A 264 -0.17 26.13 7.07
CA GLU A 264 -0.80 26.01 5.75
C GLU A 264 0.13 26.38 4.59
N ARG A 265 1.26 27.06 4.85
CA ARG A 265 2.24 27.38 3.80
C ARG A 265 3.18 26.20 3.48
N SER A 266 3.36 25.26 4.40
CA SER A 266 4.26 24.11 4.23
C SER A 266 3.54 22.77 4.48
N ARG A 267 3.47 22.33 5.74
CA ARG A 267 2.97 21.01 6.13
C ARG A 267 1.51 20.79 5.72
N GLY A 268 0.69 21.83 5.73
CA GLY A 268 -0.70 21.78 5.22
C GLY A 268 -0.79 21.46 3.71
N VAL A 269 0.13 22.00 2.89
CA VAL A 269 0.23 21.69 1.46
C VAL A 269 0.69 20.26 1.24
N GLN A 270 1.74 19.83 1.95
CA GLN A 270 2.22 18.44 1.87
C GLN A 270 1.12 17.45 2.26
N THR A 271 0.42 17.71 3.36
CA THR A 271 -0.71 16.88 3.82
C THR A 271 -1.80 16.78 2.78
N THR A 272 -2.19 17.91 2.16
CA THR A 272 -3.19 17.93 1.08
C THR A 272 -2.75 17.07 -0.10
N ASN A 273 -1.48 17.17 -0.49
CA ASN A 273 -0.93 16.38 -1.59
C ASN A 273 -0.88 14.88 -1.26
N ILE A 274 -0.51 14.50 -0.03
CA ILE A 274 -0.55 13.10 0.43
C ILE A 274 -1.98 12.56 0.35
N LEU A 275 -2.95 13.29 0.90
CA LEU A 275 -4.35 12.87 0.90
C LEU A 275 -4.90 12.73 -0.52
N ASN A 276 -4.51 13.61 -1.44
CA ASN A 276 -4.87 13.50 -2.86
C ASN A 276 -4.32 12.21 -3.49
N ARG A 277 -3.08 11.82 -3.18
CA ARG A 277 -2.49 10.54 -3.64
C ARG A 277 -3.16 9.33 -3.02
N LEU A 278 -3.61 9.44 -1.77
CA LEU A 278 -4.31 8.38 -1.06
C LEU A 278 -5.80 8.28 -1.39
N ASN A 279 -6.41 9.33 -1.97
CA ASN A 279 -7.85 9.41 -2.21
C ASN A 279 -8.46 8.20 -2.96
N PRO A 280 -7.81 7.62 -4.01
CA PRO A 280 -8.32 6.41 -4.66
C PRO A 280 -8.45 5.23 -3.70
N TYR A 281 -7.56 5.13 -2.70
CA TYR A 281 -7.52 4.07 -1.71
C TYR A 281 -8.44 4.35 -0.52
N LEU A 282 -8.54 5.62 -0.10
CA LEU A 282 -9.46 6.06 0.96
C LEU A 282 -10.93 5.94 0.55
N SER A 283 -11.20 5.96 -0.75
CA SER A 283 -12.52 5.72 -1.34
C SER A 283 -12.80 4.23 -1.60
N ALA A 284 -11.75 3.42 -1.66
CA ALA A 284 -11.87 1.96 -1.75
C ALA A 284 -12.07 1.37 -0.35
N ASN A 285 -12.74 0.22 -0.26
CA ASN A 285 -12.93 -0.48 1.01
C ASN A 285 -11.65 -1.26 1.44
N ILE A 286 -10.47 -0.67 1.30
CA ILE A 286 -9.20 -1.24 1.78
C ILE A 286 -8.75 -0.54 3.07
N PRO A 287 -8.13 -1.24 4.02
CA PRO A 287 -7.45 -0.58 5.14
C PRO A 287 -6.31 0.30 4.64
N VAL A 288 -6.33 1.57 5.06
CA VAL A 288 -5.28 2.55 4.74
C VAL A 288 -4.70 3.08 6.04
N PHE A 289 -3.38 3.05 6.15
CA PHE A 289 -2.61 3.61 7.23
C PHE A 289 -1.76 4.76 6.69
N LEU A 290 -1.90 5.94 7.30
CA LEU A 290 -1.02 7.07 7.10
C LEU A 290 -0.29 7.30 8.42
N LEU A 291 1.01 7.04 8.43
CA LEU A 291 1.85 7.13 9.61
C LEU A 291 3.06 8.01 9.32
N GLY A 292 3.72 8.49 10.36
CA GLY A 292 5.00 9.17 10.20
C GLY A 292 5.24 10.29 11.19
N ASP A 293 6.28 11.07 10.89
CA ASP A 293 6.63 12.32 11.57
C ASP A 293 6.01 13.49 10.80
N PHE A 294 5.02 14.12 11.39
CA PHE A 294 4.26 15.20 10.77
C PHE A 294 4.85 16.57 11.06
N ASN A 295 5.86 16.68 11.95
CA ASN A 295 6.42 17.95 12.39
C ASN A 295 5.36 19.00 12.78
N ALA A 296 4.19 18.54 13.23
CA ALA A 296 3.03 19.36 13.57
C ALA A 296 2.21 18.66 14.67
N PRO A 297 1.79 19.37 15.73
CA PRO A 297 0.92 18.82 16.75
C PRO A 297 -0.52 18.54 16.25
N SER A 298 -1.31 17.89 17.09
CA SER A 298 -2.72 17.61 16.80
C SER A 298 -3.68 18.68 17.33
N HIS A 299 -4.72 18.97 16.57
CA HIS A 299 -5.89 19.73 17.05
C HIS A 299 -6.61 19.02 18.21
N LEU A 300 -6.40 17.72 18.36
CA LEU A 300 -6.92 16.94 19.49
C LEU A 300 -6.05 17.06 20.75
N ASP A 301 -4.81 17.55 20.62
CA ASP A 301 -3.88 17.70 21.73
C ASP A 301 -3.85 19.13 22.25
N TRP A 302 -3.95 20.14 21.38
CA TRP A 302 -3.96 21.57 21.74
C TRP A 302 -5.38 22.10 21.98
N VAL A 303 -5.99 21.58 23.05
CA VAL A 303 -7.38 21.84 23.44
C VAL A 303 -7.47 22.64 24.74
N GLU A 304 -8.68 23.06 25.11
CA GLU A 304 -8.92 23.84 26.33
C GLU A 304 -8.34 23.18 27.59
N ALA A 305 -8.44 21.84 27.70
CA ALA A 305 -7.93 21.08 28.84
C ALA A 305 -6.39 21.13 28.99
N THR A 306 -5.65 21.32 27.89
CA THR A 306 -4.18 21.31 27.85
C THR A 306 -3.60 22.69 27.58
N LYS A 307 -4.42 23.74 27.41
CA LYS A 307 -3.94 25.08 27.05
C LYS A 307 -2.82 25.61 27.94
N ASN A 308 -2.79 25.23 29.23
CA ASN A 308 -1.75 25.68 30.17
C ASN A 308 -0.35 25.15 29.82
N THR A 309 -0.25 23.94 29.25
CA THR A 309 1.03 23.41 28.73
C THR A 309 1.41 24.04 27.39
N HIS A 310 0.40 24.54 26.65
CA HIS A 310 0.53 25.23 25.37
C HIS A 310 0.50 26.76 25.48
N GLN A 311 0.96 27.32 26.60
CA GLN A 311 1.10 28.78 26.79
C GLN A 311 -0.20 29.59 26.61
N GLY A 312 -1.32 28.96 26.95
CA GLY A 312 -2.67 29.52 26.84
C GLY A 312 -3.34 29.32 25.48
N TYR A 313 -2.68 28.65 24.53
CA TYR A 313 -3.21 28.44 23.19
C TYR A 313 -4.12 27.21 23.09
N VAL A 314 -5.17 27.37 22.30
CA VAL A 314 -6.03 26.31 21.77
C VAL A 314 -6.03 26.49 20.26
N LEU A 315 -5.60 25.49 19.50
CA LEU A 315 -5.34 25.62 18.07
C LEU A 315 -5.88 24.42 17.28
N ASP A 316 -6.68 24.72 16.27
CA ASP A 316 -7.09 23.77 15.24
C ASP A 316 -5.94 23.54 14.25
N TRP A 317 -4.98 22.71 14.62
CA TRP A 317 -3.81 22.40 13.79
C TRP A 317 -4.22 21.87 12.39
N PRO A 318 -3.83 22.55 11.29
CA PRO A 318 -4.38 22.26 9.96
C PRO A 318 -4.04 20.87 9.44
N VAL A 319 -2.84 20.38 9.73
CA VAL A 319 -2.36 19.06 9.31
C VAL A 319 -3.29 17.97 9.81
N SER A 320 -3.46 17.87 11.13
CA SER A 320 -4.32 16.86 11.75
C SER A 320 -5.81 17.06 11.43
N LYS A 321 -6.29 18.32 11.31
CA LYS A 321 -7.68 18.59 10.89
C LYS A 321 -7.98 18.10 9.48
N LYS A 322 -7.08 18.31 8.52
CA LYS A 322 -7.28 17.82 7.14
C LYS A 322 -7.34 16.29 7.08
N ILE A 323 -6.51 15.61 7.86
CA ILE A 323 -6.48 14.14 7.93
C ILE A 323 -7.77 13.60 8.55
N GLU A 324 -8.26 14.22 9.64
CA GLU A 324 -9.56 13.92 10.23
C GLU A 324 -10.70 14.13 9.22
N GLN A 325 -10.70 15.26 8.51
CA GLN A 325 -11.70 15.59 7.49
C GLN A 325 -11.70 14.62 6.30
N ALA A 326 -10.55 13.99 5.99
CA ALA A 326 -10.47 12.89 5.03
C ALA A 326 -11.06 11.56 5.57
N GLY A 327 -11.55 11.56 6.81
CA GLY A 327 -12.16 10.43 7.49
C GLY A 327 -11.16 9.43 8.05
N MET A 328 -9.91 9.83 8.25
CA MET A 328 -8.91 8.99 8.92
C MET A 328 -8.93 9.23 10.42
N ILE A 329 -8.71 8.17 11.19
CA ILE A 329 -8.82 8.15 12.65
C ILE A 329 -7.42 8.10 13.25
N ASP A 330 -7.10 9.04 14.15
CA ASP A 330 -5.89 9.02 14.98
C ASP A 330 -5.97 7.86 15.97
N SER A 331 -5.12 6.84 15.81
CA SER A 331 -5.18 5.64 16.65
C SER A 331 -4.83 5.91 18.12
N TYR A 332 -3.94 6.86 18.41
CA TYR A 332 -3.58 7.16 19.77
C TYR A 332 -4.74 7.81 20.51
N ARG A 333 -5.40 8.81 19.89
CA ARG A 333 -6.55 9.49 20.50
C ARG A 333 -7.84 8.66 20.49
N ALA A 334 -7.96 7.69 19.58
CA ALA A 334 -9.05 6.72 19.64
C ALA A 334 -8.97 5.81 20.87
N ILE A 335 -7.74 5.48 21.32
CA ILE A 335 -7.51 4.62 22.50
C ILE A 335 -7.37 5.46 23.78
N HIS A 336 -6.74 6.62 23.70
CA HIS A 336 -6.46 7.55 24.80
C HIS A 336 -7.14 8.91 24.54
N PRO A 337 -8.45 9.02 24.78
CA PRO A 337 -9.22 10.20 24.37
C PRO A 337 -8.92 11.47 25.18
N ASP A 338 -8.32 11.34 26.37
CA ASP A 338 -7.98 12.48 27.23
C ASP A 338 -6.52 12.91 27.01
N PRO A 339 -6.27 14.07 26.36
CA PRO A 339 -4.91 14.55 26.12
C PRO A 339 -4.20 15.12 27.36
N ALA A 340 -4.94 15.44 28.43
CA ALA A 340 -4.33 15.88 29.69
C ALA A 340 -3.85 14.70 30.53
N ALA A 341 -4.60 13.59 30.53
CA ALA A 341 -4.20 12.36 31.22
C ALA A 341 -3.09 11.63 30.46
N ASP A 342 -3.24 11.50 29.14
CA ASP A 342 -2.35 10.73 28.28
C ASP A 342 -1.82 11.61 27.14
N PRO A 343 -0.83 12.50 27.38
CA PRO A 343 -0.36 13.45 26.37
C PRO A 343 0.29 12.76 25.16
N GLY A 344 0.94 11.61 25.37
CA GLY A 344 1.48 10.81 24.27
C GLY A 344 2.60 11.48 23.47
N ASN A 345 3.35 12.40 24.10
CA ASN A 345 4.41 13.14 23.43
C ASN A 345 5.45 12.20 22.79
N THR A 346 5.80 12.49 21.54
CA THR A 346 6.79 11.74 20.77
C THR A 346 8.03 12.57 20.49
N TRP A 347 7.90 13.89 20.49
CA TRP A 347 8.99 14.86 20.51
C TRP A 347 9.10 15.46 21.93
N SER A 348 10.20 15.25 22.65
CA SER A 348 11.33 14.39 22.32
C SER A 348 11.92 13.73 23.56
N PRO A 349 12.23 12.42 23.51
CA PRO A 349 12.97 11.73 24.57
C PRO A 349 14.40 12.21 24.75
N VAL A 350 15.00 12.87 23.75
CA VAL A 350 16.39 13.34 23.77
C VAL A 350 16.44 14.86 23.90
N TYR A 351 15.69 15.58 23.07
CA TYR A 351 15.51 17.03 23.21
C TYR A 351 14.40 17.31 24.21
N THR A 352 14.75 17.20 25.48
CA THR A 352 13.82 17.47 26.60
C THR A 352 13.54 18.97 26.74
N TYR A 353 12.56 19.32 27.57
CA TYR A 353 12.22 20.72 27.89
C TYR A 353 13.45 21.61 28.18
N ASP A 354 14.45 21.09 28.91
CA ASP A 354 15.66 21.83 29.30
C ASP A 354 16.85 21.66 28.33
N HIS A 355 16.71 20.86 27.28
CA HIS A 355 17.76 20.57 26.31
C HIS A 355 17.19 20.77 24.88
N PRO A 356 17.00 22.03 24.44
CA PRO A 356 16.35 22.33 23.17
C PRO A 356 17.19 21.90 21.97
N TRP A 357 16.49 21.54 20.90
CA TRP A 357 17.10 21.27 19.60
C TRP A 357 17.59 22.57 18.96
N ASP A 358 16.72 23.58 18.92
CA ASP A 358 17.08 24.93 18.47
C ASP A 358 17.53 25.79 19.65
N THR A 359 18.84 25.95 19.78
CA THR A 359 19.47 26.76 20.85
C THR A 359 19.15 28.26 20.78
N SER A 360 18.49 28.74 19.72
CA SER A 360 17.94 30.10 19.70
C SER A 360 16.72 30.28 20.61
N TYR A 361 16.07 29.17 20.97
CA TYR A 361 14.96 29.12 21.92
C TYR A 361 15.40 28.55 23.28
N PRO A 362 14.85 29.06 24.40
CA PRO A 362 15.34 28.69 25.73
C PRO A 362 14.86 27.32 26.21
N LYS A 363 13.80 26.75 25.60
CA LYS A 363 13.13 25.50 26.01
C LYS A 363 12.58 24.76 24.80
N GLU A 364 12.40 23.45 24.94
CA GLU A 364 11.79 22.59 23.91
C GLU A 364 10.31 22.31 24.24
N PRO A 365 9.34 22.73 23.42
CA PRO A 365 7.97 22.20 23.47
C PRO A 365 7.99 20.68 23.36
N GLN A 366 7.21 20.02 24.22
CA GLN A 366 7.08 18.57 24.21
C GLN A 366 5.71 18.23 23.62
N ASP A 367 5.70 17.75 22.38
CA ASP A 367 4.52 17.58 21.56
C ASP A 367 4.44 16.16 21.01
N ARG A 368 3.22 15.71 20.72
CA ARG A 368 2.99 14.53 19.90
C ARG A 368 2.97 14.95 18.44
N ILE A 369 3.99 14.53 17.69
CA ILE A 369 4.14 14.86 16.25
C ILE A 369 4.28 13.62 15.36
N ASP A 370 4.42 12.44 15.97
CA ASP A 370 4.43 11.17 15.27
C ASP A 370 3.06 10.50 15.45
N PHE A 371 2.49 10.01 14.34
CA PHE A 371 1.12 9.50 14.33
C PHE A 371 0.99 8.20 13.55
N ILE A 372 -0.08 7.45 13.86
CA ILE A 372 -0.64 6.43 12.97
C ILE A 372 -2.13 6.72 12.82
N TYR A 373 -2.51 7.22 11.65
CA TYR A 373 -3.89 7.41 11.23
C TYR A 373 -4.37 6.20 10.43
N SER A 374 -5.62 5.79 10.61
CA SER A 374 -6.22 4.67 9.88
C SER A 374 -7.59 4.97 9.32
N LYS A 375 -7.93 4.38 8.17
CA LYS A 375 -9.29 4.38 7.59
C LYS A 375 -9.61 3.01 6.99
N GLY A 376 -10.88 2.80 6.68
CA GLY A 376 -11.38 1.60 6.00
C GLY A 376 -11.74 0.54 7.02
N ARG A 377 -11.40 -0.72 6.72
CA ARG A 377 -11.73 -1.86 7.57
C ARG A 377 -10.78 -2.07 8.76
N ALA A 378 -9.86 -1.14 9.00
CA ALA A 378 -8.97 -1.16 10.16
C ALA A 378 -9.64 -0.52 11.38
N GLN A 379 -9.64 -1.24 12.49
CA GLN A 379 -10.06 -0.75 13.79
C GLN A 379 -8.90 -0.83 14.78
N ALA A 380 -8.48 0.30 15.34
CA ALA A 380 -7.46 0.32 16.38
C ALA A 380 -7.98 -0.39 17.64
N THR A 381 -7.16 -1.25 18.23
CA THR A 381 -7.46 -1.98 19.47
C THR A 381 -6.49 -1.67 20.60
N ASP A 382 -5.31 -1.14 20.26
CA ASP A 382 -4.29 -0.66 21.20
C ASP A 382 -3.43 0.39 20.49
N SER A 383 -2.89 1.34 21.24
CA SER A 383 -1.94 2.33 20.74
C SER A 383 -1.06 2.83 21.88
N LYS A 384 0.23 2.98 21.63
CA LYS A 384 1.18 3.47 22.64
C LYS A 384 2.36 4.19 22.05
N VAL A 385 2.89 5.13 22.83
CA VAL A 385 4.25 5.62 22.66
C VAL A 385 5.22 4.51 23.09
N PHE A 386 6.21 4.22 22.25
CA PHE A 386 7.14 3.12 22.44
C PHE A 386 8.59 3.60 22.40
N MET A 387 9.33 3.21 23.43
CA MET A 387 10.77 3.40 23.56
C MET A 387 11.39 2.23 24.30
N VAL A 388 12.70 2.07 24.19
CA VAL A 388 13.48 1.10 24.95
C VAL A 388 14.31 1.83 26.01
N GLY A 389 14.22 1.36 27.25
CA GLY A 389 14.95 1.95 28.37
C GLY A 389 14.44 3.35 28.74
N SER A 390 15.31 4.13 29.38
CA SER A 390 15.05 5.52 29.77
C SER A 390 16.07 6.43 29.08
N PRO A 391 15.72 7.02 27.92
CA PRO A 391 16.64 7.83 27.15
C PRO A 391 17.20 9.00 27.97
N ARG A 392 18.51 9.21 27.89
CA ARG A 392 19.18 10.39 28.44
C ARG A 392 19.09 11.55 27.44
N PRO A 393 19.06 12.79 27.94
CA PRO A 393 18.89 13.97 27.09
C PRO A 393 20.08 14.22 26.16
N TYR A 394 19.90 15.19 25.26
CA TYR A 394 20.96 15.67 24.37
C TYR A 394 22.25 15.99 25.16
N GLY A 395 23.40 15.68 24.55
CA GLY A 395 24.71 15.73 25.22
C GLY A 395 25.08 14.47 26.03
N GLN A 396 24.12 13.60 26.39
CA GLN A 396 24.37 12.34 27.10
C GLN A 396 23.78 11.10 26.39
N HIS A 397 23.18 11.30 25.22
CA HIS A 397 22.39 10.31 24.49
C HIS A 397 23.20 9.24 23.76
N GLN A 398 24.50 9.43 23.58
CA GLN A 398 25.32 8.62 22.66
C GLN A 398 25.32 7.13 23.02
N ASN A 399 25.05 6.79 24.27
CA ASN A 399 24.97 5.41 24.77
C ASN A 399 23.54 4.96 25.14
N ASN A 400 22.51 5.74 24.80
CA ASN A 400 21.11 5.36 25.06
C ASN A 400 20.77 4.01 24.42
N ASP A 401 19.92 3.22 25.07
CA ASP A 401 19.35 2.01 24.47
C ASP A 401 18.37 2.36 23.34
N TRP A 402 17.65 3.47 23.49
CA TRP A 402 16.84 4.06 22.45
C TRP A 402 17.72 4.79 21.42
N PRO A 403 17.60 4.51 20.11
CA PRO A 403 18.54 5.00 19.11
C PRO A 403 18.17 6.34 18.46
N THR A 404 17.04 6.94 18.82
CA THR A 404 16.48 8.11 18.12
C THR A 404 16.02 9.18 19.10
N ASP A 405 15.83 10.40 18.60
CA ASP A 405 15.27 11.54 19.30
C ASP A 405 13.74 11.63 19.21
N HIS A 406 13.08 10.69 18.53
CA HIS A 406 11.63 10.53 18.54
C HIS A 406 11.23 9.27 19.30
N ALA A 407 10.19 9.33 20.12
CA ALA A 407 9.53 8.12 20.55
C ALA A 407 8.71 7.53 19.38
N ALA A 408 8.72 6.21 19.22
CA ALA A 408 7.91 5.59 18.19
C ALA A 408 6.43 5.52 18.61
N VAL A 409 5.53 5.42 17.64
CA VAL A 409 4.14 5.05 17.90
C VAL A 409 3.91 3.62 17.45
N VAL A 410 3.27 2.80 18.28
CA VAL A 410 2.93 1.41 17.96
C VAL A 410 1.46 1.20 18.23
N SER A 411 0.72 0.80 17.19
CA SER A 411 -0.72 0.55 17.28
C SER A 411 -1.06 -0.87 16.80
N SER A 412 -1.98 -1.53 17.51
CA SER A 412 -2.55 -2.81 17.09
C SER A 412 -3.90 -2.57 16.44
N TYR A 413 -4.19 -3.31 15.37
CA TYR A 413 -5.43 -3.19 14.62
C TYR A 413 -6.07 -4.54 14.41
N THR A 414 -7.40 -4.57 14.47
CA THR A 414 -8.20 -5.61 13.83
C THR A 414 -8.53 -5.16 12.41
N ILE A 415 -8.19 -5.98 11.43
CA ILE A 415 -8.54 -5.79 10.02
C ILE A 415 -9.77 -6.63 9.73
N ASN A 416 -10.92 -5.97 9.59
CA ASN A 416 -12.21 -6.63 9.38
C ASN A 416 -12.37 -7.07 7.91
N PRO A 417 -13.07 -8.19 7.62
CA PRO A 417 -13.38 -8.69 6.27
C PRO A 417 -14.03 -7.71 5.29
#